data_AF-A0A9W8JBF0-F1
#
_entry.id   AF-A0A9W8JBF0-F1
#
_cell.length_a   1.000
_cell.length_b   1.000
_cell.length_c   1.000
_cell.angle_alpha   90.00
_cell.angle_beta   90.00
_cell.angle_gamma   90.00
#
_symmetry.space_group_name_H-M   'P 1'
#
loop_
_entity.id
_entity.type
_entity.pdbx_description
1 polymer ?
#
loop_
_entity_poly.entity_id
_entity_poly.type
_entity_poly.pdbx_seq_one_letter_code
_entity_poly.pdbx_strand_id
1 'polypeptide(L)'
;MASGHPKLRELAKEITDKVFRPAYSNYAVLAHLGEGVLTSVWTYPSALACMRPHNIKPVPVAMDGEGIRVDALRDLLLSWDAEARGMPRPHVMYTIPVGQNPTGATEGAARKKDIYDVCVEFGMAYCLLSAAQ
;
A
#
# COMPACT_ATOMS: atom_id res chain seq x y z
N MET A 1 -22.53 -3.54 8.95
CA MET A 1 -21.90 -4.22 7.79
C MET A 1 -22.01 -5.72 8.00
N ALA A 2 -22.49 -6.46 7.00
CA ALA A 2 -22.61 -7.92 7.11
C ALA A 2 -21.19 -8.54 7.13
N SER A 3 -20.86 -9.30 8.16
CA SER A 3 -19.51 -9.86 8.35
C SER A 3 -19.21 -11.11 7.50
N GLY A 4 -20.16 -11.56 6.67
CA GLY A 4 -20.07 -12.82 5.94
C GLY A 4 -20.37 -14.06 6.80
N HIS A 5 -20.40 -15.23 6.15
CA HIS A 5 -20.74 -16.51 6.76
C HIS A 5 -19.66 -16.96 7.77
N PRO A 6 -20.01 -17.36 9.01
CA PRO A 6 -19.02 -17.68 10.06
C PRO A 6 -17.95 -18.69 9.65
N LYS A 7 -18.33 -19.80 8.99
CA LYS A 7 -17.38 -20.83 8.52
C LYS A 7 -16.35 -20.30 7.51
N LEU A 8 -16.76 -19.39 6.62
CA LEU A 8 -15.84 -18.82 5.63
C LEU A 8 -14.85 -17.87 6.29
N ARG A 9 -15.28 -17.15 7.34
CA ARG A 9 -14.39 -16.30 8.14
C ARG A 9 -13.35 -17.12 8.88
N GLU A 10 -13.76 -18.25 9.46
CA GLU A 10 -12.85 -19.17 10.16
C GLU A 10 -11.81 -19.75 9.19
N LEU A 11 -12.24 -20.20 8.02
CA LEU A 11 -11.33 -20.67 6.96
C LEU A 11 -10.38 -19.57 6.50
N ALA A 12 -10.89 -18.36 6.24
CA ALA A 12 -10.05 -17.23 5.84
C ALA A 12 -9.01 -16.89 6.92
N LYS A 13 -9.40 -16.94 8.20
CA LYS A 13 -8.49 -16.75 9.32
C LYS A 13 -7.44 -17.87 9.37
N GLU A 14 -7.83 -19.12 9.24
CA GLU A 14 -6.91 -20.27 9.25
C GLU A 14 -5.87 -20.16 8.12
N ILE A 15 -6.31 -19.85 6.90
CA ILE A 15 -5.41 -19.64 5.75
C ILE A 15 -4.47 -18.47 6.03
N THR A 16 -5.00 -17.36 6.54
CA THR A 16 -4.18 -16.16 6.84
C THR A 16 -3.12 -16.46 7.90
N ASP A 17 -3.49 -17.14 8.97
CA ASP A 17 -2.58 -17.49 10.07
C ASP A 17 -1.48 -18.46 9.60
N LYS A 18 -1.81 -19.42 8.73
CA LYS A 18 -0.84 -20.40 8.22
C LYS A 18 0.09 -19.81 7.17
N VAL A 19 -0.45 -19.03 6.24
CA VAL A 19 0.30 -18.53 5.08
C VAL A 19 1.04 -17.23 5.42
N PHE A 20 0.38 -16.27 6.07
CA PHE A 20 0.93 -14.91 6.27
C PHE A 20 1.50 -14.67 7.66
N ARG A 21 1.07 -15.42 8.69
CA ARG A 21 1.57 -15.32 10.07
C ARG A 21 1.74 -13.85 10.53
N PRO A 22 0.65 -13.04 10.48
CA PRO A 22 0.75 -11.61 10.72
C PRO A 22 1.24 -11.32 12.15
N ALA A 23 2.09 -10.30 12.29
CA ALA A 23 2.62 -9.88 13.59
C ALA A 23 1.60 -9.09 14.45
N TYR A 24 0.46 -8.72 13.87
CA TYR A 24 -0.60 -7.92 14.50
C TYR A 24 -1.98 -8.47 14.12
N SER A 25 -2.98 -8.23 14.98
CA SER A 25 -4.31 -8.85 14.89
C SER A 25 -5.40 -7.92 14.35
N ASN A 26 -5.12 -6.62 14.18
CA ASN A 26 -6.09 -5.62 13.75
C ASN A 26 -5.65 -4.90 12.47
N TYR A 27 -6.63 -4.62 11.61
CA TYR A 27 -6.50 -3.75 10.43
C TYR A 27 -7.79 -2.94 10.33
N ALA A 28 -7.67 -1.64 10.02
CA ALA A 28 -8.80 -0.71 9.99
C ALA A 28 -8.77 0.10 8.68
N VAL A 29 -9.74 1.03 8.53
CA VAL A 29 -9.71 2.02 7.46
C VAL A 29 -8.50 2.92 7.69
N LEU A 30 -7.56 2.92 6.74
CA LEU A 30 -6.28 3.61 6.87
C LEU A 30 -6.26 5.00 6.21
N ALA A 31 -7.18 5.29 5.28
CA ALA A 31 -7.20 6.56 4.55
C ALA A 31 -8.48 7.35 4.85
N HIS A 32 -8.36 8.66 5.02
CA HIS A 32 -9.48 9.58 5.13
C HIS A 32 -9.87 10.18 3.77
N LEU A 33 -11.10 10.69 3.69
CA LEU A 33 -11.61 11.37 2.48
C LEU A 33 -10.76 12.62 2.20
N GLY A 34 -10.39 12.83 0.94
CA GLY A 34 -9.60 14.01 0.52
C GLY A 34 -8.09 13.90 0.73
N GLU A 35 -7.58 12.78 1.26
CA GLU A 35 -6.15 12.59 1.50
C GLU A 35 -5.40 12.05 0.27
N GLY A 36 -4.08 12.13 0.34
CA GLY A 36 -3.19 11.48 -0.61
C GLY A 36 -2.90 10.03 -0.24
N VAL A 37 -2.80 9.16 -1.24
CA VAL A 37 -2.31 7.78 -1.09
C VAL A 37 -1.15 7.59 -2.05
N LEU A 38 0.00 7.12 -1.54
CA LEU A 38 1.12 6.74 -2.39
C LEU A 38 0.75 5.50 -3.21
N THR A 39 1.05 5.51 -4.49
CA THR A 39 0.83 4.38 -5.39
C THR A 39 2.08 4.11 -6.21
N SER A 40 2.21 2.88 -6.70
CA SER A 40 3.12 2.56 -7.78
C SER A 40 2.81 3.43 -9.04
N VAL A 41 3.82 3.92 -9.76
CA VAL A 41 3.62 4.81 -10.94
C VAL A 41 2.73 4.18 -12.01
N TRP A 42 2.86 2.87 -12.20
CA TRP A 42 1.89 2.04 -12.91
C TRP A 42 1.10 1.27 -11.88
N THR A 43 -0.22 1.19 -11.95
CA THR A 43 -1.00 0.48 -10.92
C THR A 43 -2.34 -0.03 -11.44
N TYR A 44 -3.02 -0.83 -10.61
CA TYR A 44 -4.30 -1.44 -10.99
C TYR A 44 -5.39 -0.37 -11.17
N PRO A 45 -5.96 -0.21 -12.38
CA PRO A 45 -6.88 0.89 -12.67
C PRO A 45 -8.14 0.90 -11.80
N SER A 46 -8.63 -0.27 -11.37
CA SER A 46 -9.81 -0.34 -10.50
C SER A 46 -9.53 0.24 -9.12
N ALA A 47 -8.31 0.11 -8.59
CA ALA A 47 -7.95 0.74 -7.32
C ALA A 47 -8.02 2.28 -7.43
N LEU A 48 -7.52 2.84 -8.53
CA LEU A 48 -7.65 4.27 -8.82
C LEU A 48 -9.12 4.67 -9.01
N ALA A 49 -9.93 3.84 -9.66
CA ALA A 49 -11.36 4.09 -9.84
C ALA A 49 -12.11 4.12 -8.49
N CYS A 50 -11.71 3.29 -7.52
CA CYS A 50 -12.25 3.31 -6.16
C CYS A 50 -11.82 4.55 -5.36
N MET A 51 -10.64 5.12 -5.62
CA MET A 51 -10.17 6.34 -4.94
C MET A 51 -10.93 7.59 -5.35
N ARG A 52 -11.34 7.69 -6.63
CA ARG A 52 -11.96 8.90 -7.21
C ARG A 52 -13.22 9.38 -6.47
N PRO A 53 -14.23 8.53 -6.16
CA PRO A 53 -15.43 8.97 -5.44
C PRO A 53 -15.15 9.54 -4.04
N HIS A 54 -14.02 9.17 -3.45
CA HIS A 54 -13.60 9.58 -2.11
C HIS A 54 -12.68 10.80 -2.11
N ASN A 55 -12.48 11.43 -3.28
CA ASN A 55 -11.52 12.53 -3.48
C ASN A 55 -10.10 12.19 -3.00
N ILE A 56 -9.75 10.90 -3.02
CA ILE A 56 -8.41 10.43 -2.65
C ILE A 56 -7.48 10.69 -3.83
N LYS A 57 -6.37 11.38 -3.58
CA LYS A 57 -5.39 11.76 -4.59
C LYS A 57 -4.28 10.70 -4.69
N PRO A 58 -4.19 9.92 -5.77
CA PRO A 58 -3.09 8.99 -5.96
C PRO A 58 -1.80 9.78 -6.23
N VAL A 59 -0.74 9.43 -5.51
CA VAL A 59 0.58 10.04 -5.62
C VAL A 59 1.55 8.99 -6.15
N PRO A 60 1.96 9.08 -7.43
CA PRO A 60 2.79 8.05 -8.04
C PRO A 60 4.22 8.10 -7.50
N VAL A 61 4.76 6.93 -7.15
CA VAL A 61 6.15 6.70 -6.78
C VAL A 61 6.82 5.92 -7.92
N ALA A 62 8.04 6.34 -8.28
CA ALA A 62 8.80 5.69 -9.33
C ALA A 62 9.09 4.22 -9.00
N MET A 63 9.30 3.43 -10.06
CA MET A 63 9.48 1.99 -9.99
C MET A 63 10.62 1.52 -10.87
N ASP A 64 11.11 0.32 -10.60
CA ASP A 64 12.03 -0.46 -11.43
C ASP A 64 11.49 -1.90 -11.63
N GLY A 65 12.33 -2.81 -12.11
CA GLY A 65 11.96 -4.21 -12.37
C GLY A 65 11.57 -5.00 -11.11
N GLU A 66 11.86 -4.48 -9.91
CA GLU A 66 11.49 -5.10 -8.63
C GLU A 66 10.34 -4.36 -7.93
N GLY A 67 9.64 -3.43 -8.60
CA GLY A 67 8.51 -2.70 -8.02
C GLY A 67 8.89 -1.29 -7.59
N ILE A 68 8.37 -0.82 -6.45
CA ILE A 68 8.62 0.55 -5.98
C ILE A 68 10.11 0.75 -5.64
N ARG A 69 10.66 1.87 -6.07
CA ARG A 69 12.02 2.29 -5.75
C ARG A 69 12.09 2.95 -4.37
N VAL A 70 12.94 2.40 -3.50
CA VAL A 70 13.11 2.85 -2.10
C VAL A 70 13.65 4.27 -2.05
N ASP A 71 14.62 4.60 -2.90
CA ASP A 71 15.21 5.92 -3.00
C ASP A 71 14.18 6.96 -3.46
N ALA A 72 13.42 6.65 -4.52
CA ALA A 72 12.34 7.52 -5.00
C ALA A 72 11.24 7.73 -3.96
N LEU A 73 10.88 6.69 -3.20
CA LEU A 73 9.93 6.78 -2.10
C LEU A 73 10.44 7.74 -1.01
N ARG A 74 11.70 7.56 -0.59
CA ARG A 74 12.31 8.38 0.46
C ARG A 74 12.46 9.84 0.03
N ASP A 75 12.92 10.08 -1.19
CA ASP A 75 13.09 11.43 -1.74
C ASP A 75 11.76 12.17 -1.81
N LEU A 76 10.70 11.50 -2.30
CA LEU A 76 9.36 12.07 -2.36
C LEU A 76 8.84 12.49 -0.98
N LEU A 77 9.08 11.68 0.06
CA LEU A 77 8.63 11.93 1.43
C LEU A 77 9.43 13.03 2.11
N LEU A 78 10.75 13.11 1.84
CA LEU A 78 11.64 14.16 2.34
C LEU A 78 11.36 15.52 1.71
N SER A 79 11.15 15.55 0.40
CA SER A 79 10.89 16.79 -0.36
C SER A 79 9.40 17.16 -0.38
N TRP A 80 8.59 16.64 0.54
CA TRP A 80 7.15 16.85 0.50
C TRP A 80 6.79 18.28 0.93
N ASP A 81 6.41 19.11 -0.04
CA ASP A 81 5.85 20.43 0.20
C ASP A 81 4.32 20.38 0.16
N ALA A 82 3.69 20.59 1.31
CA ALA A 82 2.24 20.54 1.46
C ALA A 82 1.52 21.73 0.82
N GLU A 83 2.14 22.92 0.84
CA GLU A 83 1.57 24.16 0.29
C GLU A 83 1.61 24.10 -1.24
N ALA A 84 2.77 23.74 -1.81
CA ALA A 84 2.91 23.61 -3.25
C ALA A 84 1.99 22.53 -3.85
N ARG A 85 1.68 21.47 -3.08
CA ARG A 85 0.81 20.37 -3.51
C ARG A 85 -0.66 20.53 -3.09
N GLY A 86 -0.97 21.54 -2.27
CA GLY A 86 -2.31 21.76 -1.71
C GLY A 86 -2.88 20.55 -0.97
N MET A 87 -2.01 19.77 -0.32
CA MET A 87 -2.39 18.58 0.46
C MET A 87 -1.29 18.16 1.45
N PRO A 88 -1.65 17.62 2.62
CA PRO A 88 -0.67 17.06 3.56
C PRO A 88 0.05 15.85 2.95
N ARG A 89 1.20 15.49 3.55
CA ARG A 89 1.96 14.31 3.15
C ARG A 89 1.10 13.05 3.29
N PRO A 90 1.02 12.21 2.24
CA PRO A 90 0.36 10.90 2.33
C PRO A 90 0.93 10.07 3.48
N HIS A 91 0.05 9.48 4.27
CA HIS A 91 0.44 8.55 5.33
C HIS A 91 0.05 7.10 5.03
N VAL A 92 -0.54 6.85 3.86
CA VAL A 92 -0.93 5.51 3.39
C VAL A 92 -0.25 5.22 2.06
N MET A 93 0.27 4.01 1.92
CA MET A 93 0.77 3.50 0.65
C MET A 93 -0.01 2.28 0.18
N TYR A 94 -0.43 2.30 -1.08
CA TYR A 94 -1.01 1.19 -1.81
C TYR A 94 0.04 0.62 -2.78
N THR A 95 0.40 -0.66 -2.59
CA THR A 95 1.26 -1.38 -3.52
C THR A 95 0.78 -2.81 -3.77
N ILE A 96 1.20 -3.37 -4.90
CA ILE A 96 0.99 -4.77 -5.30
C ILE A 96 2.38 -5.41 -5.33
N PRO A 97 2.87 -5.95 -4.21
CA PRO A 97 4.26 -6.36 -4.07
C PRO A 97 4.59 -7.63 -4.86
N VAL A 98 3.60 -8.48 -5.17
CA VAL A 98 3.80 -9.71 -5.94
C VAL A 98 2.91 -9.72 -7.16
N GLY A 99 3.51 -9.97 -8.33
CA GLY A 99 2.78 -9.99 -9.59
C GLY A 99 2.09 -8.65 -9.88
N GLN A 100 2.85 -7.57 -9.76
CA GLN A 100 2.36 -6.20 -9.87
C GLN A 100 1.51 -6.02 -11.14
N ASN A 101 0.33 -5.40 -11.02
CA ASN A 101 -0.50 -5.10 -12.18
C ASN A 101 -0.25 -3.65 -12.64
N PRO A 102 0.20 -3.39 -13.90
CA PRO A 102 0.29 -4.30 -15.05
C PRO A 102 1.68 -4.90 -15.33
N THR A 103 2.71 -4.56 -14.57
CA THR A 103 4.13 -4.80 -14.95
C THR A 103 4.62 -6.23 -14.72
N GLY A 104 3.94 -7.02 -13.89
CA GLY A 104 4.37 -8.34 -13.43
C GLY A 104 5.51 -8.31 -12.39
N ALA A 105 6.03 -7.13 -12.02
CA ALA A 105 7.14 -7.01 -11.08
C ALA A 105 6.83 -7.66 -9.72
N THR A 106 7.86 -8.18 -9.06
CA THR A 106 7.73 -8.79 -7.73
C THR A 106 8.85 -8.27 -6.83
N GLU A 107 8.46 -7.65 -5.72
CA GLU A 107 9.34 -7.10 -4.69
C GLU A 107 9.97 -8.24 -3.90
N GLY A 108 11.30 -8.38 -3.96
CA GLY A 108 12.05 -9.33 -3.14
C GLY A 108 11.92 -9.05 -1.63
N ALA A 109 12.33 -10.01 -0.79
CA ALA A 109 12.26 -9.85 0.68
C ALA A 109 13.04 -8.63 1.19
N ALA A 110 14.24 -8.38 0.64
CA ALA A 110 15.04 -7.20 0.97
C ALA A 110 14.30 -5.91 0.58
N ARG A 111 13.76 -5.85 -0.65
CA ARG A 111 12.99 -4.69 -1.15
C ARG A 111 11.80 -4.36 -0.24
N LYS A 112 11.00 -5.37 0.14
CA LYS A 112 9.87 -5.18 1.05
C LYS A 112 10.30 -4.68 2.42
N LYS A 113 11.43 -5.20 2.95
CA LYS A 113 11.98 -4.74 4.23
C LYS A 113 12.42 -3.28 4.13
N ASP A 114 13.13 -2.90 3.09
CA ASP A 114 13.62 -1.53 2.91
C ASP A 114 12.46 -0.54 2.75
N ILE A 115 11.42 -0.92 2.01
CA ILE A 115 10.18 -0.14 1.89
C ILE A 115 9.50 -0.01 3.27
N TYR A 116 9.40 -1.10 4.03
CA TYR A 116 8.81 -1.10 5.36
C TYR A 116 9.59 -0.20 6.33
N ASP A 117 10.92 -0.23 6.29
CA ASP A 117 11.78 0.60 7.14
C ASP A 117 11.55 2.10 6.84
N VAL A 118 11.38 2.47 5.56
CA VAL A 118 10.97 3.83 5.19
C VAL A 118 9.56 4.15 5.70
N CYS A 119 8.60 3.24 5.59
CA CYS A 119 7.27 3.47 6.15
C CYS A 119 7.32 3.72 7.67
N VAL A 120 8.14 2.97 8.41
CA VAL A 120 8.33 3.17 9.85
C VAL A 120 8.98 4.51 10.16
N GLU A 121 10.01 4.89 9.41
CA GLU A 121 10.72 6.17 9.56
C GLU A 121 9.76 7.37 9.43
N PHE A 122 8.84 7.32 8.47
CA PHE A 122 7.93 8.43 8.17
C PHE A 122 6.55 8.32 8.84
N GLY A 123 6.31 7.28 9.66
CA GLY A 123 5.04 7.04 10.34
C GLY A 123 3.89 6.70 9.40
N MET A 124 4.17 5.93 8.34
CA MET A 124 3.22 5.56 7.30
C MET A 124 2.62 4.17 7.49
N ALA A 125 1.36 4.03 7.12
CA ALA A 125 0.69 2.75 6.98
C ALA A 125 1.00 2.10 5.62
N TYR A 126 1.52 0.88 5.65
CA TYR A 126 1.84 0.07 4.48
C TYR A 126 0.68 -0.89 4.15
N CYS A 127 -0.04 -0.63 3.07
CA CYS A 127 -1.20 -1.42 2.64
C CYS A 127 -0.86 -2.29 1.41
N LEU A 128 -0.97 -3.61 1.58
CA LEU A 128 -0.64 -4.60 0.57
C LEU A 128 -1.91 -5.19 -0.04
N LEU A 129 -1.98 -5.30 -1.37
CA LEU A 129 -3.09 -5.98 -2.08
C LEU A 129 -2.72 -7.34 -2.67
N SER A 130 -1.51 -7.86 -2.44
CA SER A 130 -1.21 -9.26 -2.71
C SER A 130 -0.53 -9.89 -1.52
N ALA A 131 -1.18 -10.88 -0.97
CA ALA A 131 -0.66 -11.67 0.11
C ALA A 131 0.20 -12.81 -0.50
N ALA A 132 1.53 -12.68 -0.43
CA ALA A 132 2.51 -13.76 -0.55
C ALA A 132 3.93 -13.25 -0.29
N GLN A 133 4.61 -13.91 0.67
CA GLN A 133 6.05 -13.94 1.00
C GLN A 133 6.81 -12.62 1.12
#